data_AF-A0A943PC89-F1
#
_entry.id   AF-A0A943PC89-F1
#
_cell.length_a   1.000
_cell.length_b   1.000
_cell.length_c   1.000
_cell.angle_alpha   90.00
_cell.angle_beta   90.00
_cell.angle_gamma   90.00
#
_symmetry.space_group_name_H-M   'P 1'
#
loop_
_entity.id
_entity.type
_entity.pdbx_description
1 polymer ?
#
loop_
_entity_poly.entity_id
_entity_poly.type
_entity_poly.pdbx_seq_one_letter_code
_entity_poly.pdbx_strand_id
1 'polypeptide(L)'
;MKTPRIANAIGQIDDDLVAGAAKCKTKNKKHWLKWGSLAACFAVLVIAGAAILPSLFRENVTPEGTDGRYKDFSIRASESAIVWPWEYQTVYEKYRNVKIDGIEYHGKGRAVSETWIGESIGNYTVVGYDEVNNGKKYSAEFEAYALKDIAQSQFIAVKMEDSYYVFQNDEYAPPNTLGELMDAVNLSEVVELQRFSEGDNTPDSKRFALSSDDYVWEVLSECKNAPFVEDQTWTAGDRSYLSFTITSEALGVYKVALYVTEDGYLWTNAFNYQYLFNIGEDAASKIIKYAKENSTEAEYEPYQNTIVGKITEITDEYILLDDSILCANPDDGITYKILLNDLRISRYAESGAIRVGENVQITYEGEIDESNTIDSAISASDVVISGGDVLIPE
;
A
#
# COMPACT_ATOMS: atom_id res chain seq x y z
N MET A 1 10.44 23.63 -33.87
CA MET A 1 11.40 24.08 -32.85
C MET A 1 10.86 25.27 -32.09
N LYS A 2 10.50 25.05 -30.83
CA LYS A 2 10.33 26.07 -29.78
C LYS A 2 11.01 25.51 -28.54
N THR A 3 11.97 26.23 -27.99
CA THR A 3 12.66 25.87 -26.75
C THR A 3 11.71 26.08 -25.56
N PRO A 4 11.54 25.10 -24.65
CA PRO A 4 10.76 25.33 -23.42
C PRO A 4 11.50 26.28 -22.46
N ARG A 5 10.77 27.27 -21.94
CA ARG A 5 11.23 28.33 -21.03
C ARG A 5 11.37 27.85 -19.57
N ILE A 6 12.22 26.84 -19.31
CA ILE A 6 12.62 26.49 -17.93
C ILE A 6 14.15 26.54 -17.73
N ALA A 7 14.93 26.48 -18.81
CA ALA A 7 16.39 26.51 -18.75
C ALA A 7 17.04 27.84 -18.31
N ASN A 8 16.27 28.86 -17.89
CA ASN A 8 16.79 30.19 -17.54
C ASN A 8 16.36 30.74 -16.17
N ALA A 9 15.87 29.90 -15.24
CA ALA A 9 15.46 30.35 -13.91
C ALA A 9 16.37 29.89 -12.75
N ILE A 10 17.45 29.15 -13.00
CA ILE A 10 18.34 28.62 -11.95
C ILE A 10 19.74 29.26 -12.06
N GLY A 11 19.78 30.59 -12.06
CA GLY A 11 21.02 31.36 -11.98
C GLY A 11 20.82 32.50 -10.99
N GLN A 12 21.45 32.36 -9.82
CA GLN A 12 21.49 33.26 -8.65
C GLN A 12 20.53 32.90 -7.51
N ILE A 13 21.00 32.00 -6.64
CA ILE A 13 20.54 31.94 -5.24
C ILE A 13 21.41 32.94 -4.47
N ASP A 14 20.75 33.84 -3.75
CA ASP A 14 21.34 34.90 -2.93
C ASP A 14 21.85 34.31 -1.60
N ASP A 15 23.15 34.45 -1.31
CA ASP A 15 23.83 33.92 -0.12
C ASP A 15 23.24 34.48 1.19
N ASP A 16 22.56 35.64 1.16
CA ASP A 16 21.91 36.23 2.33
C ASP A 16 20.66 35.44 2.79
N LEU A 17 20.00 34.72 1.87
CA LEU A 17 18.85 33.86 2.20
C LEU A 17 19.28 32.58 2.94
N VAL A 18 20.48 32.07 2.63
CA VAL A 18 21.08 30.91 3.31
C VAL A 18 21.50 31.28 4.74
N ALA A 19 22.04 32.49 4.95
CA ALA A 19 22.44 32.97 6.27
C ALA A 19 21.26 33.28 7.21
N GLY A 20 20.09 33.64 6.66
CA GLY A 20 18.86 33.91 7.42
C GLY A 20 18.21 32.67 8.04
N ALA A 21 18.27 31.53 7.35
CA ALA A 21 17.68 30.26 7.81
C ALA A 21 18.40 29.69 9.04
N ALA A 22 19.71 29.94 9.19
CA ALA A 22 20.53 29.42 10.29
C ALA A 22 20.27 30.05 11.67
N LYS A 23 19.42 31.09 11.79
CA LYS A 23 19.22 31.85 13.05
C LYS A 23 17.83 31.75 13.71
N CYS A 24 16.93 30.89 13.25
CA CYS A 24 15.64 30.72 13.94
C CYS A 24 15.76 29.79 15.16
N LYS A 25 15.94 30.40 16.34
CA LYS A 25 15.82 29.75 17.65
C LYS A 25 14.41 29.17 17.85
N THR A 26 14.34 27.89 18.18
CA THR A 26 13.14 27.17 18.59
C THR A 26 12.45 27.86 19.78
N LYS A 27 11.18 28.24 19.61
CA LYS A 27 10.30 28.65 20.72
C LYS A 27 9.20 27.62 20.90
N ASN A 28 9.31 26.87 22.01
CA ASN A 28 8.24 26.07 22.56
C ASN A 28 6.98 26.92 22.82
N LYS A 29 5.88 26.59 22.17
CA LYS A 29 4.54 26.95 22.64
C LYS A 29 3.64 25.72 22.58
N LYS A 30 3.28 25.21 23.76
CA LYS A 30 2.16 24.29 23.95
C LYS A 30 0.88 25.01 23.53
N HIS A 31 0.17 24.49 22.55
CA HIS A 31 -1.20 24.88 22.27
C HIS A 31 -2.09 23.64 22.25
N TRP A 32 -2.95 23.55 23.27
CA TRP A 32 -4.07 22.64 23.33
C TRP A 32 -5.10 23.13 22.31
N LEU A 33 -5.30 22.37 21.23
CA LEU A 33 -6.39 22.57 20.27
C LEU A 33 -7.39 21.43 20.41
N LYS A 34 -8.66 21.80 20.54
CA LYS A 34 -9.81 20.92 20.64
C LYS A 34 -10.10 20.35 19.24
N TRP A 35 -10.13 19.03 19.13
CA TRP A 35 -10.45 18.30 17.91
C TRP A 35 -11.95 18.40 17.65
N GLY A 36 -12.32 19.25 16.70
CA GLY A 36 -13.64 19.29 16.10
C GLY A 36 -13.46 19.16 14.59
N SER A 37 -13.92 18.02 14.05
CA SER A 37 -14.32 17.84 12.64
C SER A 37 -13.45 18.54 11.60
N LEU A 38 -12.35 17.90 11.24
CA LEU A 38 -11.81 18.02 9.88
C LEU A 38 -11.47 16.60 9.44
N ALA A 39 -12.47 15.94 8.86
CA ALA A 39 -12.29 14.72 8.09
C ALA A 39 -11.35 15.06 6.94
N ALA A 40 -10.07 14.75 7.14
CA ALA A 40 -9.08 14.73 6.08
C ALA A 40 -8.52 13.30 6.10
N CYS A 41 -9.32 12.36 5.62
CA CYS A 41 -8.84 11.06 5.16
C CYS A 41 -8.01 11.34 3.89
N PHE A 42 -6.81 11.89 4.08
CA PHE A 42 -5.83 12.03 3.02
C PHE A 42 -5.37 10.63 2.65
N ALA A 43 -6.07 9.97 1.72
CA ALA A 43 -5.37 9.00 0.90
C ALA A 43 -4.51 9.80 -0.07
N VAL A 44 -3.34 10.16 0.42
CA VAL A 44 -2.09 10.05 -0.33
C VAL A 44 -2.12 8.72 -1.13
N LEU A 45 -1.38 8.59 -2.24
CA LEU A 45 -1.04 7.24 -2.70
C LEU A 45 -0.32 6.58 -1.53
N VAL A 46 -1.07 5.91 -0.66
CA VAL A 46 -0.52 4.88 0.18
C VAL A 46 -0.09 3.89 -0.89
N ILE A 47 1.21 3.93 -1.22
CA ILE A 47 1.93 2.72 -1.53
C ILE A 47 1.58 1.86 -0.31
N ALA A 48 0.48 1.10 -0.44
CA ALA A 48 -0.04 0.23 0.59
C ALA A 48 1.19 -0.49 1.10
N GLY A 49 1.39 -0.38 2.42
CA GLY A 49 2.72 -0.20 2.97
C GLY A 49 3.74 -1.06 2.28
N ALA A 50 4.95 -0.53 2.09
CA ALA A 50 5.99 -1.39 2.59
C ALA A 50 5.51 -1.77 4.01
N ALA A 51 5.18 -3.04 4.22
CA ALA A 51 5.94 -3.70 5.25
C ALA A 51 7.36 -3.27 4.92
N ILE A 52 7.80 -2.16 5.52
CA ILE A 52 9.19 -1.83 5.63
C ILE A 52 9.61 -2.98 6.48
N LEU A 53 9.95 -4.05 5.78
CA LEU A 53 10.19 -5.30 6.42
C LEU A 53 11.27 -4.98 7.44
N PRO A 54 11.14 -5.50 8.65
CA PRO A 54 12.28 -5.63 9.52
C PRO A 54 13.35 -6.56 8.95
N SER A 55 13.40 -6.84 7.63
CA SER A 55 14.44 -7.64 6.95
C SER A 55 15.85 -7.12 7.21
N LEU A 56 15.92 -6.00 7.92
CA LEU A 56 16.93 -4.98 7.92
C LEU A 56 17.00 -4.36 9.35
N PHE A 57 16.47 -5.05 10.37
CA PHE A 57 16.74 -4.76 11.77
C PHE A 57 17.36 -5.99 12.47
N ARG A 58 18.69 -6.12 12.34
CA ARG A 58 19.67 -6.72 13.29
C ARG A 58 19.23 -8.07 13.93
N GLU A 59 19.74 -9.24 13.54
CA GLU A 59 21.15 -9.69 13.56
C GLU A 59 21.24 -10.98 12.68
N ASN A 60 22.19 -11.03 11.73
CA ASN A 60 22.56 -12.22 10.94
C ASN A 60 21.44 -12.97 10.18
N VAL A 61 20.82 -12.32 9.18
CA VAL A 61 20.10 -13.05 8.14
C VAL A 61 20.64 -12.60 6.78
N THR A 62 21.66 -13.32 6.29
CA THR A 62 21.88 -13.41 4.85
C THR A 62 20.56 -13.87 4.23
N PRO A 63 19.99 -13.16 3.23
CA PRO A 63 18.78 -13.62 2.57
C PRO A 63 19.03 -15.04 2.05
N GLU A 64 18.32 -16.04 2.58
CA GLU A 64 18.41 -17.40 2.06
C GLU A 64 18.13 -17.34 0.56
N GLY A 65 19.10 -17.79 -0.25
CA GLY A 65 19.01 -17.77 -1.70
C GLY A 65 19.89 -16.74 -2.44
N THR A 66 20.69 -15.93 -1.76
CA THR A 66 21.58 -14.96 -2.45
C THR A 66 23.01 -15.46 -2.72
N ASP A 67 23.35 -16.70 -2.38
CA ASP A 67 24.71 -17.29 -2.54
C ASP A 67 25.87 -16.42 -1.98
N GLY A 68 25.58 -15.46 -1.10
CA GLY A 68 26.56 -14.48 -0.61
C GLY A 68 26.91 -13.37 -1.61
N ARG A 69 26.12 -13.17 -2.68
CA ARG A 69 26.28 -12.10 -3.67
C ARG A 69 26.25 -10.71 -3.03
N TYR A 70 25.34 -10.49 -2.09
CA TYR A 70 25.12 -9.19 -1.47
C TYR A 70 25.86 -9.03 -0.15
N LYS A 71 26.20 -7.77 0.19
CA LYS A 71 26.63 -7.42 1.54
C LYS A 71 25.48 -7.64 2.51
N ASP A 72 25.80 -7.86 3.78
CA ASP A 72 24.79 -7.71 4.83
C ASP A 72 24.38 -6.23 4.90
N PHE A 73 23.16 -5.92 4.47
CA PHE A 73 22.61 -4.57 4.50
C PHE A 73 21.23 -4.55 5.13
N SER A 74 20.78 -3.35 5.46
CA SER A 74 19.50 -3.06 6.08
C SER A 74 18.72 -1.94 5.34
N ILE A 75 17.63 -2.21 4.58
CA ILE A 75 16.63 -1.23 4.10
C ILE A 75 15.72 -0.77 5.23
N ARG A 76 15.79 0.51 5.54
CA ARG A 76 14.86 1.19 6.44
C ARG A 76 14.18 2.28 5.67
N ALA A 77 12.88 2.25 5.63
CA ALA A 77 12.10 3.31 5.03
C ALA A 77 11.33 4.07 6.08
N SER A 78 10.78 5.19 5.65
CA SER A 78 9.75 5.93 6.34
C SER A 78 8.53 5.99 5.44
N GLU A 79 7.36 6.31 6.00
CA GLU A 79 6.17 6.53 5.20
C GLU A 79 6.24 7.93 4.58
N SER A 80 6.69 7.99 3.34
CA SER A 80 6.66 9.19 2.52
C SER A 80 5.88 8.95 1.24
N ALA A 81 5.32 10.02 0.70
CA ALA A 81 4.59 9.93 -0.55
C ALA A 81 4.67 11.22 -1.34
N ILE A 82 4.80 11.04 -2.65
CA ILE A 82 4.89 12.14 -3.59
C ILE A 82 3.47 12.55 -3.97
N VAL A 83 3.16 13.82 -3.71
CA VAL A 83 1.98 14.47 -4.27
C VAL A 83 2.35 14.96 -5.67
N TRP A 84 1.96 14.19 -6.67
CA TRP A 84 2.22 14.53 -8.06
C TRP A 84 1.44 15.77 -8.49
N PRO A 85 2.06 16.69 -9.28
CA PRO A 85 1.32 17.71 -9.99
C PRO A 85 0.22 17.08 -10.84
N TRP A 86 -0.88 17.81 -11.04
CA TRP A 86 -2.08 17.32 -11.72
C TRP A 86 -1.79 16.69 -13.08
N GLU A 87 -0.87 17.26 -13.87
CA GLU A 87 -0.49 16.72 -15.18
C GLU A 87 0.17 15.33 -15.13
N TYR A 88 0.82 14.98 -14.01
CA TYR A 88 1.54 13.71 -13.79
C TYR A 88 0.72 12.67 -13.01
N GLN A 89 -0.55 12.96 -12.78
CA GLN A 89 -1.49 12.02 -12.16
C GLN A 89 -2.22 11.20 -13.24
N THR A 90 -2.36 9.90 -13.00
CA THR A 90 -3.31 9.03 -13.70
C THR A 90 -4.74 9.55 -13.53
N VAL A 91 -5.66 9.12 -14.38
CA VAL A 91 -7.08 9.52 -14.27
C VAL A 91 -7.66 9.12 -12.90
N TYR A 92 -7.29 7.94 -12.40
CA TYR A 92 -7.68 7.50 -11.07
C TYR A 92 -7.11 8.40 -9.96
N GLU A 93 -5.83 8.77 -10.03
CA GLU A 93 -5.20 9.66 -9.04
C GLU A 93 -5.83 11.06 -9.04
N LYS A 94 -6.28 11.54 -10.21
CA LYS A 94 -6.98 12.81 -10.37
C LYS A 94 -8.33 12.81 -9.68
N TYR A 95 -9.16 11.77 -9.87
CA TYR A 95 -10.57 11.79 -9.51
C TYR A 95 -10.89 10.71 -8.48
N ARG A 96 -10.99 11.09 -7.19
CA ARG A 96 -11.04 10.12 -6.09
C ARG A 96 -12.27 10.22 -5.20
N ASN A 97 -13.14 11.20 -5.42
CA ASN A 97 -14.29 11.44 -4.55
C ASN A 97 -15.57 11.50 -5.37
N VAL A 98 -16.57 10.71 -5.01
CA VAL A 98 -17.90 10.75 -5.65
C VAL A 98 -18.99 10.68 -4.58
N LYS A 99 -20.10 11.38 -4.81
CA LYS A 99 -21.26 11.36 -3.92
C LYS A 99 -22.47 10.79 -4.65
N ILE A 100 -23.02 9.70 -4.12
CA ILE A 100 -24.19 9.00 -4.67
C ILE A 100 -25.22 8.85 -3.55
N ASP A 101 -26.45 9.33 -3.76
CA ASP A 101 -27.56 9.22 -2.80
C ASP A 101 -27.24 9.67 -1.37
N GLY A 102 -26.35 10.66 -1.24
CA GLY A 102 -25.92 11.20 0.04
C GLY A 102 -24.69 10.52 0.66
N ILE A 103 -24.26 9.37 0.13
CA ILE A 103 -23.07 8.62 0.56
C ILE A 103 -21.85 9.16 -0.17
N GLU A 104 -20.78 9.45 0.57
CA GLU A 104 -19.49 9.88 0.02
C GLU A 104 -18.58 8.68 -0.12
N TYR A 105 -18.11 8.43 -1.33
CA TYR A 105 -17.18 7.35 -1.63
C TYR A 105 -15.82 7.90 -2.02
N HIS A 106 -14.79 7.21 -1.55
CA HIS A 106 -13.40 7.49 -1.80
C HIS A 106 -12.70 6.32 -2.52
N GLY A 107 -11.90 6.61 -3.55
CA GLY A 107 -11.17 5.59 -4.33
C GLY A 107 -10.10 4.82 -3.53
N LYS A 108 -9.96 3.51 -3.77
CA LYS A 108 -9.04 2.59 -3.05
C LYS A 108 -7.73 2.28 -3.78
N GLY A 109 -7.54 2.76 -5.01
CA GLY A 109 -6.25 2.66 -5.71
C GLY A 109 -6.09 1.45 -6.59
N ARG A 110 -7.03 0.50 -6.53
CA ARG A 110 -6.92 -0.77 -7.24
C ARG A 110 -7.98 -0.92 -8.31
N ALA A 111 -7.52 -1.34 -9.47
CA ALA A 111 -8.41 -1.82 -10.51
C ALA A 111 -9.09 -3.11 -10.04
N VAL A 112 -10.33 -3.30 -10.47
CA VAL A 112 -11.12 -4.49 -10.20
C VAL A 112 -11.53 -5.14 -11.52
N SER A 113 -11.42 -6.47 -11.59
CA SER A 113 -11.82 -7.24 -12.77
C SER A 113 -13.31 -7.06 -13.10
N GLU A 114 -13.64 -7.10 -14.40
CA GLU A 114 -15.02 -7.08 -14.89
C GLU A 114 -15.90 -8.19 -14.28
N THR A 115 -15.28 -9.27 -13.80
CA THR A 115 -15.97 -10.38 -13.13
C THR A 115 -16.73 -9.95 -11.87
N TRP A 116 -16.27 -8.90 -11.18
CA TRP A 116 -16.91 -8.36 -9.97
C TRP A 116 -17.92 -7.25 -10.26
N ILE A 117 -18.02 -6.78 -11.50
CA ILE A 117 -18.88 -5.65 -11.86
C ILE A 117 -20.35 -6.11 -12.00
N GLY A 118 -21.23 -5.43 -11.27
CA GLY A 118 -22.68 -5.62 -11.27
C GLY A 118 -23.39 -4.64 -12.20
N GLU A 119 -24.61 -4.26 -11.83
CA GLU A 119 -25.44 -3.35 -12.62
C GLU A 119 -24.88 -1.91 -12.63
N SER A 120 -25.10 -1.19 -13.73
CA SER A 120 -24.80 0.24 -13.81
C SER A 120 -25.72 1.02 -12.87
N ILE A 121 -25.13 1.84 -12.02
CA ILE A 121 -25.84 2.76 -11.11
C ILE A 121 -26.18 4.05 -11.87
N GLY A 122 -25.25 4.54 -12.70
CA GLY A 122 -25.43 5.74 -13.52
C GLY A 122 -24.15 6.54 -13.69
N ASN A 123 -24.26 7.70 -14.35
CA ASN A 123 -23.15 8.64 -14.50
C ASN A 123 -23.15 9.66 -13.35
N TYR A 124 -21.99 9.87 -12.75
CA TYR A 124 -21.81 10.77 -11.61
C TYR A 124 -20.58 11.65 -11.77
N THR A 125 -20.67 12.85 -11.20
CA THR A 125 -19.54 13.77 -11.06
C THR A 125 -18.56 13.24 -10.02
N VAL A 126 -17.37 12.85 -10.48
CA VAL A 126 -16.24 12.51 -9.61
C VAL A 126 -15.30 13.71 -9.54
N VAL A 127 -14.81 13.97 -8.33
CA VAL A 127 -14.08 15.17 -7.95
C VAL A 127 -12.64 14.84 -7.59
N GLY A 128 -11.76 15.73 -8.02
CA GLY A 128 -10.35 15.76 -7.72
C GLY A 128 -9.88 17.09 -7.16
N TYR A 129 -8.73 17.07 -6.48
CA TYR A 129 -8.08 18.27 -5.96
C TYR A 129 -6.61 18.27 -6.36
N ASP A 130 -6.19 19.36 -7.00
CA ASP A 130 -4.79 19.63 -7.31
C ASP A 130 -4.14 20.28 -6.11
N GLU A 131 -3.63 19.43 -5.22
CA GLU A 131 -3.02 19.81 -3.95
C GLU A 131 -1.78 20.69 -4.14
N VAL A 132 -1.04 20.48 -5.23
CA VAL A 132 0.16 21.30 -5.55
C VAL A 132 -0.24 22.73 -5.92
N ASN A 133 -1.36 22.92 -6.61
CA ASN A 133 -1.86 24.23 -7.02
C ASN A 133 -2.99 24.75 -6.12
N ASN A 134 -2.71 24.90 -4.82
CA ASN A 134 -3.61 25.47 -3.81
C ASN A 134 -4.96 24.72 -3.67
N GLY A 135 -4.98 23.40 -3.85
CA GLY A 135 -6.18 22.58 -3.69
C GLY A 135 -7.26 22.88 -4.73
N LYS A 136 -6.85 23.27 -5.95
CA LYS A 136 -7.80 23.61 -7.01
C LYS A 136 -8.67 22.39 -7.33
N LYS A 137 -9.99 22.57 -7.21
CA LYS A 137 -10.98 21.54 -7.48
C LYS A 137 -11.17 21.33 -8.99
N TYR A 138 -11.15 20.07 -9.40
CA TYR A 138 -11.54 19.61 -10.73
C TYR A 138 -12.65 18.57 -10.62
N SER A 139 -13.38 18.37 -11.72
CA SER A 139 -14.45 17.37 -11.81
C SER A 139 -14.54 16.78 -13.22
N ALA A 140 -14.95 15.53 -13.30
CA ALA A 140 -15.29 14.85 -14.54
C ALA A 140 -16.44 13.85 -14.28
N GLU A 141 -17.16 13.49 -15.34
CA GLU A 141 -18.24 12.51 -15.27
C GLU A 141 -17.69 11.12 -15.53
N PHE A 142 -18.04 10.16 -14.68
CA PHE A 142 -17.72 8.75 -14.84
C PHE A 142 -18.94 7.89 -14.53
N GLU A 143 -18.99 6.70 -15.13
CA GLU A 143 -20.06 5.74 -14.85
C GLU A 143 -19.72 4.91 -13.62
N ALA A 144 -20.65 4.85 -12.67
CA ALA A 144 -20.56 4.05 -11.46
C ALA A 144 -21.38 2.77 -11.59
N TYR A 145 -20.92 1.71 -10.94
CA TYR A 145 -21.46 0.37 -11.00
C TYR A 145 -21.53 -0.23 -9.59
N ALA A 146 -22.52 -1.08 -9.37
CA ALA A 146 -22.54 -1.95 -8.20
C ALA A 146 -21.40 -2.98 -8.30
N LEU A 147 -20.92 -3.46 -7.16
CA LEU A 147 -20.08 -4.65 -7.09
C LEU A 147 -20.96 -5.87 -6.78
N LYS A 148 -20.66 -7.01 -7.39
CA LYS A 148 -21.37 -8.27 -7.10
C LYS A 148 -21.18 -8.66 -5.65
N ASP A 149 -22.27 -9.10 -5.03
CA ASP A 149 -22.31 -9.63 -3.65
C ASP A 149 -21.80 -8.66 -2.57
N ILE A 150 -21.64 -7.38 -2.90
CA ILE A 150 -21.25 -6.32 -1.98
C ILE A 150 -22.34 -5.25 -1.96
N ALA A 151 -22.76 -4.85 -0.75
CA ALA A 151 -23.73 -3.79 -0.58
C ALA A 151 -23.20 -2.47 -1.13
N GLN A 152 -23.99 -1.80 -1.97
CA GLN A 152 -23.67 -0.48 -2.51
C GLN A 152 -23.36 0.54 -1.40
N SER A 153 -23.96 0.40 -0.22
CA SER A 153 -23.67 1.27 0.94
C SER A 153 -22.25 1.17 1.47
N GLN A 154 -21.50 0.13 1.09
CA GLN A 154 -20.11 -0.09 1.49
C GLN A 154 -19.13 0.23 0.36
N PHE A 155 -19.39 -0.31 -0.83
CA PHE A 155 -18.49 -0.14 -1.98
C PHE A 155 -19.25 0.00 -3.29
N ILE A 156 -18.62 0.70 -4.22
CA ILE A 156 -19.01 0.77 -5.63
C ILE A 156 -17.76 0.61 -6.50
N ALA A 157 -17.97 0.39 -7.79
CA ALA A 157 -16.92 0.53 -8.80
C ALA A 157 -17.18 1.77 -9.65
N VAL A 158 -16.13 2.48 -10.04
CA VAL A 158 -16.20 3.59 -11.00
C VAL A 158 -15.35 3.25 -12.20
N LYS A 159 -15.95 3.30 -13.39
CA LYS A 159 -15.24 3.06 -14.65
C LYS A 159 -14.49 4.30 -15.06
N MET A 160 -13.18 4.18 -15.21
CA MET A 160 -12.31 5.27 -15.62
C MET A 160 -11.33 4.76 -16.68
N GLU A 161 -11.34 5.42 -17.85
CA GLU A 161 -10.63 4.93 -19.04
C GLU A 161 -11.03 3.48 -19.35
N ASP A 162 -10.07 2.57 -19.45
CA ASP A 162 -10.28 1.15 -19.77
C ASP A 162 -10.41 0.25 -18.53
N SER A 163 -10.45 0.83 -17.32
CA SER A 163 -10.46 0.07 -16.05
C SER A 163 -11.62 0.46 -15.13
N TYR A 164 -11.94 -0.42 -14.19
CA TYR A 164 -12.87 -0.15 -13.09
C TYR A 164 -12.08 -0.02 -11.80
N TYR A 165 -12.39 0.97 -10.97
CA TYR A 165 -11.70 1.20 -9.70
C TYR A 165 -12.67 1.09 -8.53
N VAL A 166 -12.22 0.48 -7.43
CA VAL A 166 -13.03 0.35 -6.21
C VAL A 166 -13.09 1.68 -5.47
N PHE A 167 -14.29 2.04 -5.05
CA PHE A 167 -14.60 3.22 -4.25
C PHE A 167 -15.32 2.75 -2.99
N GLN A 168 -14.74 3.05 -1.82
CA GLN A 168 -15.28 2.69 -0.51
C GLN A 168 -16.06 3.87 0.07
N ASN A 169 -17.17 3.61 0.76
CA ASN A 169 -17.81 4.59 1.62
C ASN A 169 -16.80 5.14 2.65
N ASP A 170 -16.59 6.47 2.64
CA ASP A 170 -15.62 7.16 3.50
C ASP A 170 -16.15 7.42 4.92
N GLU A 171 -17.43 7.15 5.17
CA GLU A 171 -18.02 7.30 6.50
C GLU A 171 -17.53 6.18 7.45
N TYR A 172 -17.02 6.58 8.62
CA TYR A 172 -16.76 5.63 9.70
C TYR A 172 -18.08 5.15 10.31
N ALA A 173 -18.59 4.04 9.79
CA ALA A 173 -19.79 3.37 10.26
C ALA A 173 -19.52 1.87 10.48
N PRO A 174 -18.78 1.48 11.55
CA PRO A 174 -18.54 0.08 11.83
C PRO A 174 -19.87 -0.66 12.06
N PRO A 175 -19.99 -1.91 11.58
CA PRO A 175 -21.17 -2.73 11.85
C PRO A 175 -21.26 -3.08 13.34
N ASN A 176 -22.45 -3.36 13.85
CA ASN A 176 -22.64 -3.72 15.26
C ASN A 176 -22.13 -5.13 15.56
N THR A 177 -22.15 -6.02 14.57
CA THR A 177 -21.73 -7.41 14.70
C THR A 177 -20.90 -7.89 13.52
N LEU A 178 -20.14 -8.97 13.72
CA LEU A 178 -19.42 -9.63 12.62
C LEU A 178 -20.38 -10.08 11.52
N GLY A 179 -21.58 -10.55 11.87
CA GLY A 179 -22.57 -10.99 10.91
C GLY A 179 -23.07 -9.88 9.99
N GLU A 180 -23.23 -8.66 10.52
CA GLU A 180 -23.57 -7.48 9.71
C GLU A 180 -22.44 -7.16 8.71
N LEU A 181 -21.17 -7.29 9.10
CA LEU A 181 -20.04 -7.14 8.17
C LEU A 181 -20.09 -8.21 7.07
N MET A 182 -20.26 -9.47 7.46
CA MET A 182 -20.30 -10.59 6.52
C MET A 182 -21.43 -10.43 5.51
N ASP A 183 -22.61 -10.01 5.95
CA ASP A 183 -23.76 -9.81 5.06
C ASP A 183 -23.59 -8.57 4.16
N ALA A 184 -22.84 -7.55 4.60
CA ALA A 184 -22.63 -6.32 3.84
C ALA A 184 -21.62 -6.47 2.69
N VAL A 185 -20.63 -7.35 2.82
CA VAL A 185 -19.56 -7.50 1.81
C VAL A 185 -19.31 -8.95 1.36
N ASN A 186 -20.16 -9.89 1.78
CA ASN A 186 -20.01 -11.32 1.54
C ASN A 186 -18.59 -11.83 1.80
N LEU A 187 -18.11 -11.58 3.03
CA LEU A 187 -16.69 -11.64 3.37
C LEU A 187 -16.02 -12.97 2.98
N SER A 188 -16.71 -14.09 3.12
CA SER A 188 -16.17 -15.43 2.79
C SER A 188 -16.00 -15.69 1.29
N GLU A 189 -16.71 -14.96 0.43
CA GLU A 189 -16.58 -15.10 -1.02
C GLU A 189 -15.54 -14.12 -1.59
N VAL A 190 -15.34 -12.97 -0.94
CA VAL A 190 -14.46 -11.91 -1.44
C VAL A 190 -13.07 -11.92 -0.79
N VAL A 191 -12.87 -12.69 0.28
CA VAL A 191 -11.59 -12.82 0.99
C VAL A 191 -11.19 -14.29 1.08
N GLU A 192 -9.96 -14.58 0.68
CA GLU A 192 -9.33 -15.90 0.86
C GLU A 192 -8.36 -15.85 2.06
N LEU A 193 -8.38 -16.87 2.92
CA LEU A 193 -7.52 -17.00 4.10
C LEU A 193 -6.46 -18.09 3.93
N GLN A 194 -5.74 -18.05 2.80
CA GLN A 194 -4.78 -19.09 2.43
C GLN A 194 -3.41 -18.97 3.09
N ARG A 195 -2.98 -17.77 3.47
CA ARG A 195 -1.63 -17.57 4.04
C ARG A 195 -1.68 -16.86 5.38
N PHE A 196 -0.89 -17.35 6.33
CA PHE A 196 -0.77 -16.71 7.64
C PHE A 196 0.64 -16.85 8.24
N SER A 197 0.92 -16.01 9.25
CA SER A 197 2.07 -16.14 10.15
C SER A 197 1.62 -16.32 11.60
N GLU A 198 2.49 -16.90 12.42
CA GLU A 198 2.35 -16.79 13.89
C GLU A 198 2.88 -15.43 14.33
N GLY A 199 2.03 -14.63 14.99
CA GLY A 199 2.32 -13.25 15.32
C GLY A 199 2.45 -12.36 14.07
N ASP A 200 3.21 -11.27 14.22
CA ASP A 200 3.47 -10.33 13.14
C ASP A 200 4.07 -11.05 11.92
N ASN A 201 3.75 -10.62 10.70
CA ASN A 201 4.34 -11.17 9.48
C ASN A 201 5.73 -10.53 9.22
N THR A 202 6.68 -10.83 10.10
CA THR A 202 8.09 -10.38 10.02
C THR A 202 8.95 -11.39 9.26
N PRO A 203 10.13 -11.03 8.72
CA PRO A 203 11.02 -11.97 8.02
C PRO A 203 11.26 -13.27 8.77
N ASP A 204 11.46 -13.19 10.09
CA ASP A 204 11.76 -14.33 10.97
C ASP A 204 10.51 -15.14 11.36
N SER A 205 9.34 -14.63 11.02
CA SER A 205 8.09 -15.30 11.31
C SER A 205 7.94 -16.53 10.44
N LYS A 206 7.57 -17.64 11.09
CA LYS A 206 7.14 -18.83 10.36
C LYS A 206 5.87 -18.51 9.60
N ARG A 207 5.87 -18.86 8.32
CA ARG A 207 4.78 -18.61 7.38
C ARG A 207 4.19 -19.93 6.97
N PHE A 208 2.89 -19.92 6.75
CA PHE A 208 2.13 -21.12 6.51
C PHE A 208 1.15 -20.88 5.37
N ALA A 209 1.01 -21.89 4.52
CA ALA A 209 -0.05 -22.00 3.53
C ALA A 209 -1.09 -22.99 4.05
N LEU A 210 -2.31 -22.50 4.23
CA LEU A 210 -3.47 -23.26 4.64
C LEU A 210 -3.99 -24.08 3.47
N SER A 211 -4.31 -25.35 3.71
CA SER A 211 -4.81 -26.25 2.64
C SER A 211 -6.24 -25.93 2.16
N SER A 212 -7.07 -25.39 3.05
CA SER A 212 -8.41 -24.84 2.76
C SER A 212 -8.81 -23.92 3.91
N ASP A 213 -9.48 -22.81 3.61
CA ASP A 213 -10.06 -21.89 4.59
C ASP A 213 -11.54 -22.16 4.91
N ASP A 214 -12.14 -23.19 4.31
CA ASP A 214 -13.57 -23.52 4.48
C ASP A 214 -13.97 -23.63 5.96
N TYR A 215 -13.16 -24.35 6.76
CA TYR A 215 -13.44 -24.52 8.18
C TYR A 215 -13.24 -23.24 9.00
N VAL A 216 -12.32 -22.37 8.58
CA VAL A 216 -12.14 -21.06 9.23
C VAL A 216 -13.40 -20.22 9.01
N TRP A 217 -13.92 -20.18 7.78
CA TRP A 217 -15.17 -19.50 7.45
C TRP A 217 -16.38 -20.14 8.12
N GLU A 218 -16.43 -21.46 8.25
CA GLU A 218 -17.48 -22.18 8.99
C GLU A 218 -17.54 -21.67 10.45
N VAL A 219 -16.41 -21.66 11.16
CA VAL A 219 -16.35 -21.18 12.55
C VAL A 219 -16.73 -19.70 12.65
N LEU A 220 -16.25 -18.84 11.74
CA LEU A 220 -16.61 -17.43 11.72
C LEU A 220 -18.11 -17.21 11.43
N SER A 221 -18.73 -18.07 10.63
CA SER A 221 -20.18 -18.03 10.35
C SER A 221 -21.04 -18.38 11.58
N GLU A 222 -20.51 -19.16 12.54
CA GLU A 222 -21.15 -19.38 13.83
C GLU A 222 -21.04 -18.15 14.76
N CYS A 223 -20.10 -17.25 14.46
CA CYS A 223 -19.80 -16.05 15.25
C CYS A 223 -20.55 -14.80 14.76
N LYS A 224 -21.63 -14.92 13.97
CA LYS A 224 -22.37 -13.76 13.43
C LYS A 224 -22.84 -12.74 14.49
N ASN A 225 -23.06 -13.17 15.74
CA ASN A 225 -23.47 -12.28 16.83
C ASN A 225 -22.30 -11.64 17.59
N ALA A 226 -21.04 -11.92 17.20
CA ALA A 226 -19.85 -11.34 17.81
C ALA A 226 -19.93 -9.80 17.74
N PRO A 227 -19.94 -9.10 18.88
CA PRO A 227 -20.10 -7.66 18.90
C PRO A 227 -18.84 -6.96 18.40
N PHE A 228 -19.03 -5.86 17.68
CA PHE A 228 -17.96 -4.89 17.44
C PHE A 228 -17.48 -4.28 18.76
N VAL A 229 -16.17 -4.08 18.86
CA VAL A 229 -15.51 -3.54 20.04
C VAL A 229 -14.80 -2.25 19.67
N GLU A 230 -15.31 -1.14 20.18
CA GLU A 230 -14.67 0.17 20.03
C GLU A 230 -13.57 0.33 21.09
N ASP A 231 -12.34 -0.03 20.73
CA ASP A 231 -11.17 0.14 21.59
C ASP A 231 -9.95 0.62 20.78
N GLN A 232 -9.68 1.92 20.87
CA GLN A 232 -8.52 2.55 20.21
C GLN A 232 -7.18 2.21 20.88
N THR A 233 -7.20 1.61 22.06
CA THR A 233 -6.00 1.19 22.80
C THR A 233 -5.65 -0.27 22.57
N TRP A 234 -6.52 -1.00 21.88
CA TRP A 234 -6.31 -2.41 21.57
C TRP A 234 -5.12 -2.59 20.61
N THR A 235 -4.23 -3.53 20.92
CA THR A 235 -3.05 -3.85 20.10
C THR A 235 -2.84 -5.37 20.05
N ALA A 236 -2.45 -5.93 18.91
CA ALA A 236 -2.17 -7.36 18.81
C ALA A 236 -0.87 -7.77 19.53
N GLY A 237 0.08 -6.84 19.71
CA GLY A 237 1.45 -7.14 20.15
C GLY A 237 1.60 -7.75 21.55
N ASP A 238 0.59 -7.61 22.42
CA ASP A 238 0.58 -8.19 23.77
C ASP A 238 -0.05 -9.60 23.81
N ARG A 239 -0.34 -10.20 22.65
CA ARG A 239 -1.11 -11.45 22.51
C ARG A 239 -0.40 -12.43 21.59
N SER A 240 -0.74 -13.71 21.73
CA SER A 240 -0.49 -14.71 20.69
C SER A 240 -1.65 -14.67 19.69
N TYR A 241 -1.33 -14.69 18.39
CA TYR A 241 -2.32 -14.61 17.33
C TYR A 241 -1.80 -15.22 16.03
N LEU A 242 -2.73 -15.55 15.13
CA LEU A 242 -2.43 -15.79 13.73
C LEU A 242 -2.71 -14.53 12.93
N SER A 243 -1.81 -14.19 12.03
CA SER A 243 -1.97 -13.08 11.09
C SER A 243 -2.18 -13.59 9.67
N PHE A 244 -3.43 -13.63 9.25
CA PHE A 244 -3.79 -13.92 7.86
C PHE A 244 -3.47 -12.71 6.98
N THR A 245 -2.86 -12.98 5.83
CA THR A 245 -2.58 -11.97 4.81
C THR A 245 -3.68 -12.04 3.76
N ILE A 246 -4.47 -10.97 3.63
CA ILE A 246 -5.65 -10.95 2.76
C ILE A 246 -5.49 -9.97 1.60
N THR A 247 -5.85 -10.44 0.41
CA THR A 247 -5.95 -9.64 -0.82
C THR A 247 -7.35 -9.84 -1.38
N SER A 248 -7.99 -8.75 -1.78
CA SER A 248 -9.33 -8.80 -2.38
C SER A 248 -9.47 -7.68 -3.39
N GLU A 249 -9.66 -8.06 -4.66
CA GLU A 249 -9.97 -7.09 -5.72
C GLU A 249 -11.28 -6.37 -5.44
N ALA A 250 -12.30 -7.09 -4.98
CA ALA A 250 -13.63 -6.55 -4.73
C ALA A 250 -13.64 -5.50 -3.60
N LEU A 251 -12.80 -5.68 -2.58
CA LEU A 251 -12.60 -4.68 -1.51
C LEU A 251 -11.54 -3.63 -1.85
N GLY A 252 -10.80 -3.79 -2.95
CA GLY A 252 -9.68 -2.93 -3.32
C GLY A 252 -8.54 -2.97 -2.30
N VAL A 253 -8.28 -4.13 -1.69
CA VAL A 253 -7.22 -4.32 -0.67
C VAL A 253 -6.19 -5.34 -1.13
N TYR A 254 -4.97 -5.19 -0.64
CA TYR A 254 -3.88 -6.08 -1.00
C TYR A 254 -2.94 -6.29 0.17
N LYS A 255 -2.73 -7.56 0.48
CA LYS A 255 -1.89 -8.05 1.59
C LYS A 255 -2.12 -7.31 2.91
N VAL A 256 -3.37 -6.90 3.17
CA VAL A 256 -3.75 -6.31 4.46
C VAL A 256 -3.90 -7.44 5.49
N ALA A 257 -3.99 -7.07 6.76
CA ALA A 257 -3.96 -8.06 7.82
C ALA A 257 -5.35 -8.38 8.38
N LEU A 258 -5.53 -9.65 8.71
CA LEU A 258 -6.64 -10.13 9.52
C LEU A 258 -6.06 -10.99 10.65
N TYR A 259 -6.31 -10.60 11.89
CA TYR A 259 -5.80 -11.29 13.07
C TYR A 259 -6.88 -12.13 13.72
N VAL A 260 -6.51 -13.32 14.17
CA VAL A 260 -7.26 -14.13 15.12
C VAL A 260 -6.40 -14.33 16.35
N THR A 261 -6.78 -13.72 17.47
CA THR A 261 -6.02 -13.74 18.72
C THR A 261 -6.48 -14.86 19.64
N GLU A 262 -5.56 -15.44 20.42
CA GLU A 262 -5.89 -16.53 21.36
C GLU A 262 -6.93 -16.11 22.42
N ASP A 263 -6.97 -14.82 22.78
CA ASP A 263 -7.95 -14.25 23.72
C ASP A 263 -9.32 -13.93 23.09
N GLY A 264 -9.56 -14.38 21.86
CA GLY A 264 -10.91 -14.41 21.28
C GLY A 264 -11.30 -13.22 20.41
N TYR A 265 -10.35 -12.50 19.83
CA TYR A 265 -10.65 -11.37 18.94
C TYR A 265 -10.33 -11.66 17.47
N LEU A 266 -11.21 -11.16 16.61
CA LEU A 266 -10.98 -10.99 15.18
C LEU A 266 -10.71 -9.51 14.92
N TRP A 267 -9.56 -9.18 14.32
CA TRP A 267 -9.19 -7.81 13.95
C TRP A 267 -8.91 -7.73 12.45
N THR A 268 -9.30 -6.65 11.79
CA THR A 268 -8.88 -6.36 10.41
C THR A 268 -8.88 -4.87 10.11
N ASN A 269 -8.01 -4.45 9.18
CA ASN A 269 -7.95 -3.10 8.65
C ASN A 269 -8.32 -2.99 7.16
N ALA A 270 -9.02 -3.99 6.61
CA ALA A 270 -9.43 -3.99 5.19
C ALA A 270 -10.34 -2.81 4.79
N PHE A 271 -11.04 -2.19 5.75
CA PHE A 271 -12.08 -1.20 5.52
C PHE A 271 -11.63 0.24 5.85
N ASN A 272 -10.35 0.59 5.63
CA ASN A 272 -9.70 1.87 5.99
C ASN A 272 -9.61 2.16 7.50
N TYR A 273 -10.45 1.50 8.30
CA TYR A 273 -10.49 1.59 9.74
C TYR A 273 -10.23 0.22 10.36
N GLN A 274 -9.75 0.25 11.61
CA GLN A 274 -9.67 -0.94 12.44
C GLN A 274 -11.08 -1.41 12.79
N TYR A 275 -11.41 -2.63 12.37
CA TYR A 275 -12.56 -3.37 12.85
C TYR A 275 -12.11 -4.47 13.79
N LEU A 276 -12.75 -4.54 14.95
CA LEU A 276 -12.44 -5.47 16.03
C LEU A 276 -13.73 -6.12 16.50
N PHE A 277 -13.78 -7.45 16.49
CA PHE A 277 -14.93 -8.23 16.94
C PHE A 277 -14.50 -9.24 18.01
N ASN A 278 -15.31 -9.38 19.06
CA ASN A 278 -15.11 -10.41 20.06
C ASN A 278 -15.81 -11.70 19.63
N ILE A 279 -15.07 -12.61 19.01
CA ILE A 279 -15.54 -13.92 18.55
C ILE A 279 -15.50 -14.99 19.66
N GLY A 280 -14.84 -14.69 20.79
CA GLY A 280 -14.68 -15.57 21.94
C GLY A 280 -13.52 -16.57 21.79
N GLU A 281 -12.96 -16.97 22.93
CA GLU A 281 -11.78 -17.86 23.01
C GLU A 281 -12.03 -19.23 22.37
N ASP A 282 -13.26 -19.76 22.43
CA ASP A 282 -13.60 -21.08 21.83
C ASP A 282 -13.47 -21.05 20.30
N ALA A 283 -14.05 -20.02 19.66
CA ALA A 283 -13.98 -19.87 18.20
C ALA A 283 -12.54 -19.60 17.74
N ALA A 284 -11.83 -18.70 18.42
CA ALA A 284 -10.43 -18.44 18.14
C ALA A 284 -9.57 -19.70 18.28
N SER A 285 -9.76 -20.46 19.37
CA SER A 285 -9.03 -21.71 19.60
C SER A 285 -9.26 -22.75 18.50
N LYS A 286 -10.51 -22.88 18.02
CA LYS A 286 -10.85 -23.78 16.89
C LYS A 286 -10.11 -23.37 15.61
N ILE A 287 -10.13 -22.08 15.27
CA ILE A 287 -9.47 -21.54 14.07
C ILE A 287 -7.96 -21.75 14.16
N ILE A 288 -7.34 -21.33 15.27
CA ILE A 288 -5.89 -21.42 15.47
C ILE A 288 -5.42 -22.87 15.41
N LYS A 289 -6.12 -23.77 16.11
CA LYS A 289 -5.81 -25.20 16.09
C LYS A 289 -5.91 -25.77 14.67
N TYR A 290 -7.02 -25.51 13.97
CA TYR A 290 -7.22 -25.99 12.62
C TYR A 290 -6.11 -25.50 11.67
N ALA A 291 -5.80 -24.20 11.72
CA ALA A 291 -4.77 -23.61 10.86
C ALA A 291 -3.40 -24.24 11.09
N LYS A 292 -3.01 -24.50 12.34
CA LYS A 292 -1.75 -25.17 12.68
C LYS A 292 -1.71 -26.65 12.26
N GLU A 293 -2.84 -27.36 12.32
CA GLU A 293 -2.94 -28.78 11.95
C GLU A 293 -3.08 -29.01 10.43
N ASN A 294 -3.55 -28.02 9.68
CA ASN A 294 -3.93 -28.16 8.26
C ASN A 294 -3.19 -27.19 7.32
N SER A 295 -1.98 -26.80 7.71
CA SER A 295 -1.09 -25.97 6.90
C SER A 295 0.28 -26.61 6.70
N THR A 296 1.00 -26.11 5.70
CA THR A 296 2.41 -26.42 5.48
C THR A 296 3.22 -25.14 5.56
N GLU A 297 4.45 -25.25 6.03
CA GLU A 297 5.40 -24.13 5.98
C GLU A 297 5.52 -23.62 4.55
N ALA A 298 5.53 -22.30 4.40
CA ALA A 298 5.48 -21.63 3.12
C ALA A 298 6.60 -20.60 3.01
N GLU A 299 7.12 -20.44 1.79
CA GLU A 299 8.18 -19.48 1.54
C GLU A 299 7.73 -18.04 1.79
N TYR A 300 8.73 -17.18 1.99
CA TYR A 300 8.50 -15.76 2.10
C TYR A 300 7.98 -15.19 0.78
N GLU A 301 6.88 -14.44 0.85
CA GLU A 301 6.35 -13.69 -0.28
C GLU A 301 6.39 -12.21 0.07
N PRO A 302 7.18 -11.39 -0.64
CA PRO A 302 7.31 -9.98 -0.32
C PRO A 302 5.98 -9.24 -0.53
N TYR A 303 5.72 -8.26 0.31
CA TYR A 303 4.52 -7.43 0.19
C TYR A 303 4.50 -6.75 -1.19
N GLN A 304 5.63 -6.16 -1.57
CA GLN A 304 5.90 -5.56 -2.86
C GLN A 304 7.27 -5.99 -3.33
N ASN A 305 7.43 -6.19 -4.64
CA ASN A 305 8.74 -6.51 -5.20
C ASN A 305 9.54 -5.22 -5.38
N THR A 306 10.79 -5.25 -4.94
CA THR A 306 11.67 -4.08 -4.99
C THR A 306 13.07 -4.46 -5.40
N ILE A 307 13.68 -3.61 -6.22
CA ILE A 307 15.13 -3.62 -6.48
C ILE A 307 15.73 -2.29 -6.06
N VAL A 308 16.99 -2.30 -5.64
CA VAL A 308 17.72 -1.10 -5.24
C VAL A 308 19.02 -1.04 -6.02
N GLY A 309 19.35 0.14 -6.54
CA GLY A 309 20.59 0.33 -7.28
C GLY A 309 20.84 1.78 -7.65
N LYS A 310 21.89 2.00 -8.43
CA LYS A 310 22.25 3.30 -8.97
C LYS A 310 21.71 3.47 -10.38
N ILE A 311 21.08 4.60 -10.65
CA ILE A 311 20.66 4.96 -11.99
C ILE A 311 21.89 5.28 -12.84
N THR A 312 22.11 4.52 -13.90
CA THR A 312 23.24 4.72 -14.84
C THR A 312 22.80 5.40 -16.13
N GLU A 313 21.53 5.25 -16.52
CA GLU A 313 20.96 5.85 -17.73
C GLU A 313 19.47 6.11 -17.55
N ILE A 314 18.98 7.21 -18.11
CA ILE A 314 17.55 7.51 -18.28
C ILE A 314 17.34 7.91 -19.73
N THR A 315 16.38 7.29 -20.38
CA THR A 315 15.92 7.61 -21.74
C THR A 315 14.41 7.88 -21.73
N ASP A 316 13.83 8.17 -22.90
CA ASP A 316 12.38 8.29 -23.05
C ASP A 316 11.65 6.92 -22.97
N GLU A 317 12.39 5.81 -23.08
CA GLU A 317 11.81 4.45 -23.13
C GLU A 317 12.10 3.61 -21.89
N TYR A 318 13.23 3.85 -21.22
CA TYR A 318 13.69 3.04 -20.09
C TYR A 318 14.67 3.76 -19.15
N ILE A 319 14.84 3.19 -17.96
CA ILE A 319 15.88 3.48 -16.98
C ILE A 319 16.81 2.26 -16.87
N LEU A 320 18.12 2.48 -16.75
CA LEU A 320 19.06 1.43 -16.33
C LEU A 320 19.44 1.62 -14.86
N LEU A 321 19.30 0.55 -14.09
CA LEU A 321 19.61 0.52 -12.66
C LEU A 321 20.66 -0.56 -12.38
N ASP A 322 21.79 -0.18 -11.80
CA ASP A 322 22.91 -1.07 -11.45
C ASP A 322 22.96 -1.32 -9.94
N ASP A 323 22.81 -2.57 -9.51
CA ASP A 323 22.77 -2.95 -8.09
C ASP A 323 24.16 -3.22 -7.47
N SER A 324 25.25 -3.08 -8.25
CA SER A 324 26.64 -3.37 -7.83
C SER A 324 27.04 -2.76 -6.49
N ILE A 325 26.42 -1.64 -6.10
CA ILE A 325 26.67 -0.96 -4.82
C ILE A 325 26.29 -1.82 -3.60
N LEU A 326 25.32 -2.71 -3.75
CA LEU A 326 24.85 -3.64 -2.72
C LEU A 326 25.64 -4.95 -2.69
N CYS A 327 26.30 -5.31 -3.79
CA CYS A 327 27.06 -6.56 -3.90
C CYS A 327 28.30 -6.58 -3.00
N ALA A 328 28.63 -7.76 -2.47
CA ALA A 328 29.86 -8.01 -1.72
C ALA A 328 31.08 -7.84 -2.64
N ASN A 329 30.98 -8.36 -3.86
CA ASN A 329 31.88 -8.09 -4.97
C ASN A 329 31.15 -7.24 -6.04
N PRO A 330 31.58 -6.01 -6.34
CA PRO A 330 30.92 -5.16 -7.33
C PRO A 330 30.81 -5.77 -8.74
N ASP A 331 31.72 -6.67 -9.12
CA ASP A 331 31.67 -7.33 -10.44
C ASP A 331 30.48 -8.31 -10.58
N ASP A 332 29.83 -8.67 -9.47
CA ASP A 332 28.65 -9.54 -9.44
C ASP A 332 27.34 -8.77 -9.64
N GLY A 333 27.41 -7.46 -9.86
CA GLY A 333 26.25 -6.59 -10.03
C GLY A 333 25.43 -6.91 -11.28
N ILE A 334 24.13 -6.71 -11.16
CA ILE A 334 23.13 -6.85 -12.20
C ILE A 334 22.66 -5.46 -12.63
N THR A 335 22.61 -5.26 -13.94
CA THR A 335 21.91 -4.12 -14.53
C THR A 335 20.49 -4.52 -14.89
N TYR A 336 19.53 -3.84 -14.28
CA TYR A 336 18.11 -3.97 -14.57
C TYR A 336 17.67 -2.92 -15.57
N LYS A 337 16.84 -3.32 -16.54
CA LYS A 337 16.21 -2.41 -17.49
C LYS A 337 14.75 -2.19 -17.12
N ILE A 338 14.43 -1.00 -16.62
CA ILE A 338 13.07 -0.63 -16.22
C ILE A 338 12.40 0.13 -17.36
N LEU A 339 11.32 -0.39 -17.94
CA LEU A 339 10.59 0.27 -19.01
C LEU A 339 9.74 1.43 -18.47
N LEU A 340 9.61 2.49 -19.27
CA LEU A 340 8.80 3.69 -18.99
C LEU A 340 7.45 3.65 -19.73
N ASN A 341 6.89 2.46 -19.90
CA ASN A 341 5.61 2.19 -20.57
C ASN A 341 4.37 2.51 -19.71
N ASP A 342 4.54 2.78 -18.41
CA ASP A 342 3.47 3.15 -17.48
C ASP A 342 3.66 4.59 -16.98
N LEU A 343 2.57 5.37 -16.88
CA LEU A 343 2.59 6.74 -16.37
C LEU A 343 3.18 6.81 -14.95
N ARG A 344 2.89 5.80 -14.12
CA ARG A 344 3.29 5.76 -12.70
C ARG A 344 4.80 5.77 -12.52
N ILE A 345 5.56 5.19 -13.44
CA ILE A 345 7.03 5.22 -13.41
C ILE A 345 7.63 6.29 -14.34
N SER A 346 7.09 6.50 -15.54
CA SER A 346 7.59 7.50 -16.50
C SER A 346 7.56 8.92 -15.94
N ARG A 347 6.56 9.27 -15.13
CA ARG A 347 6.47 10.57 -14.46
C ARG A 347 7.68 10.91 -13.60
N TYR A 348 8.39 9.93 -13.05
CA TYR A 348 9.58 10.18 -12.25
C TYR A 348 10.73 10.72 -13.11
N ALA A 349 10.93 10.12 -14.28
CA ALA A 349 11.92 10.57 -15.26
C ALA A 349 11.53 11.93 -15.85
N GLU A 350 10.27 12.10 -16.26
CA GLU A 350 9.78 13.33 -16.91
C GLU A 350 9.78 14.56 -15.99
N SER A 351 9.41 14.37 -14.72
CA SER A 351 9.43 15.46 -13.72
C SER A 351 10.83 15.79 -13.22
N GLY A 352 11.82 14.93 -13.49
CA GLY A 352 13.17 15.04 -12.96
C GLY A 352 13.26 14.74 -11.46
N ALA A 353 12.29 13.98 -10.93
CA ALA A 353 12.27 13.48 -9.56
C ALA A 353 13.40 12.45 -9.31
N ILE A 354 13.86 11.77 -10.35
CA ILE A 354 15.04 10.90 -10.32
C ILE A 354 16.05 11.33 -11.39
N ARG A 355 17.34 11.06 -11.15
CA ARG A 355 18.45 11.49 -12.02
C ARG A 355 19.54 10.43 -12.11
N VAL A 356 20.27 10.47 -13.23
CA VAL A 356 21.47 9.65 -13.42
C VAL A 356 22.48 9.94 -12.30
N GLY A 357 22.97 8.87 -11.68
CA GLY A 357 23.91 8.90 -10.56
C GLY A 357 23.28 8.77 -9.18
N GLU A 358 21.95 8.93 -9.06
CA GLU A 358 21.22 8.73 -7.80
C GLU A 358 21.03 7.23 -7.51
N ASN A 359 20.96 6.88 -6.22
CA ASN A 359 20.54 5.55 -5.82
C ASN A 359 19.04 5.59 -5.57
N VAL A 360 18.31 4.61 -6.09
CA VAL A 360 16.86 4.53 -5.94
C VAL A 360 16.44 3.10 -5.62
N GLN A 361 15.31 2.99 -4.93
CA GLN A 361 14.51 1.78 -4.87
C GLN A 361 13.44 1.87 -5.96
N ILE A 362 13.31 0.83 -6.78
CA ILE A 362 12.21 0.66 -7.73
C ILE A 362 11.27 -0.39 -7.19
N THR A 363 9.99 -0.07 -7.11
CA THR A 363 8.92 -1.02 -6.80
C THR A 363 8.23 -1.46 -8.08
N TYR A 364 7.95 -2.76 -8.20
CA TYR A 364 7.32 -3.35 -9.37
C TYR A 364 6.36 -4.49 -8.99
N GLU A 365 5.54 -4.90 -9.95
CA GLU A 365 4.59 -6.01 -9.82
C GLU A 365 5.03 -7.22 -10.67
N GLY A 366 4.72 -8.45 -10.27
CA GLY A 366 5.11 -9.65 -11.03
C GLY A 366 6.59 -10.06 -10.88
N GLU A 367 7.07 -10.91 -11.78
CA GLU A 367 8.41 -11.49 -11.75
C GLU A 367 9.37 -10.79 -12.72
N ILE A 368 10.67 -10.85 -12.43
CA ILE A 368 11.72 -10.37 -13.34
C ILE A 368 12.10 -11.51 -14.27
N ASP A 369 12.11 -11.25 -15.58
CA ASP A 369 12.56 -12.22 -16.56
C ASP A 369 14.08 -12.45 -16.55
N GLU A 370 14.55 -13.47 -17.28
CA GLU A 370 15.99 -13.78 -17.39
C GLU A 370 16.83 -12.64 -18.01
N SER A 371 16.17 -11.66 -18.65
CA SER A 371 16.83 -10.50 -19.25
C SER A 371 17.02 -9.34 -18.28
N ASN A 372 16.55 -9.48 -17.04
CA ASN A 372 16.50 -8.43 -16.02
C ASN A 372 15.68 -7.20 -16.49
N THR A 373 14.69 -7.42 -17.34
CA THR A 373 13.79 -6.36 -17.79
C THR A 373 12.54 -6.32 -16.90
N ILE A 374 12.12 -5.11 -16.53
CA ILE A 374 10.94 -4.85 -15.71
C ILE A 374 10.02 -3.91 -16.48
N ASP A 375 8.84 -4.38 -16.85
CA ASP A 375 7.82 -3.64 -17.59
C ASP A 375 6.62 -3.23 -16.73
N SER A 376 6.71 -3.50 -15.42
CA SER A 376 5.66 -3.40 -14.41
C SER A 376 6.05 -2.52 -13.22
N ALA A 377 7.06 -1.66 -13.41
CA ALA A 377 7.48 -0.72 -12.37
C ALA A 377 6.41 0.35 -12.12
N ILE A 378 6.17 0.66 -10.85
CA ILE A 378 5.06 1.54 -10.43
C ILE A 378 5.51 2.73 -9.56
N SER A 379 6.69 2.66 -8.96
CA SER A 379 7.24 3.76 -8.19
C SER A 379 8.76 3.70 -8.08
N ALA A 380 9.35 4.86 -7.84
CA ALA A 380 10.74 5.03 -7.45
C ALA A 380 10.82 5.82 -6.12
N SER A 381 11.80 5.50 -5.29
CA SER A 381 12.10 6.23 -4.06
C SER A 381 13.60 6.48 -3.94
N ASP A 382 13.97 7.68 -3.51
CA ASP A 382 15.37 8.01 -3.24
C ASP A 382 15.94 7.13 -2.15
N VAL A 383 17.22 6.78 -2.32
CA VAL A 383 17.94 5.90 -1.40
C VAL A 383 19.25 6.55 -0.96
N VAL A 384 19.46 6.56 0.36
CA VAL A 384 20.74 6.90 0.99
C VAL A 384 21.39 5.62 1.49
N ILE A 385 22.59 5.31 0.99
CA ILE A 385 23.37 4.16 1.47
C ILE A 385 24.33 4.65 2.56
N SER A 386 24.17 4.14 3.78
CA SER A 386 24.94 4.57 4.95
C SER A 386 25.29 3.40 5.86
N GLY A 387 26.59 3.20 6.13
CA GLY A 387 27.05 2.16 7.05
C GLY A 387 26.77 0.73 6.57
N GLY A 388 26.56 0.54 5.27
CA GLY A 388 26.12 -0.73 4.68
C GLY A 388 24.61 -0.80 4.48
N ASP A 389 23.84 0.04 5.17
CA ASP A 389 22.38 0.05 5.14
C ASP A 389 21.82 0.90 3.99
N VAL A 390 20.62 0.56 3.54
CA VAL A 390 19.80 1.30 2.58
C VAL A 390 18.77 2.11 3.37
N LEU A 391 18.70 3.42 3.19
CA LEU A 391 17.76 4.28 3.92
C LEU A 391 16.88 5.01 2.90
N ILE A 392 15.56 4.91 3.05
CA ILE A 392 14.58 5.67 2.26
C ILE A 392 14.07 6.81 3.15
N PRO A 393 14.53 8.05 2.90
CA PRO A 393 14.19 9.20 3.72
C PRO A 393 12.72 9.62 3.56
N GLU A 394 12.25 10.42 4.52
CA GLU A 394 10.94 11.07 4.50
C GLU A 394 10.81 12.11 3.37
#